data_AF-A0A069PBQ1-F1
#
_entry.id   AF-A0A069PBQ1-F1
#
_cell.length_a   1.000
_cell.length_b   1.000
_cell.length_c   1.000
_cell.angle_alpha   90.00
_cell.angle_beta   90.00
_cell.angle_gamma   90.00
#
_symmetry.space_group_name_H-M   'P 1'
#
loop_
_entity.id
_entity.type
_entity.pdbx_description
1 polymer ?
#
loop_
_entity_poly.entity_id
_entity_poly.type
_entity_poly.pdbx_seq_one_letter_code
_entity_poly.pdbx_strand_id
1 'polypeptide(L)'
;MPIASNYTTPSTWAVATYHVVQQLTLDYVSGQCTATVGSFLSKEAKDAGKFTIYTQQIVLEGLPAANADPKAYAEGVLVEAQPADVTSPPYANRYAFAGGTIVE
;
A
#
# COMPACT_ATOMS: atom_id res chain seq x y z
N MET A 1 4.55 -2.19 -9.44
CA MET A 1 3.27 -2.62 -10.00
C MET A 1 2.14 -2.24 -9.06
N PRO A 2 1.04 -1.67 -9.57
CA PRO A 2 -0.13 -1.35 -8.76
C PRO A 2 -0.73 -2.58 -8.06
N ILE A 3 -1.48 -2.35 -6.98
CA ILE A 3 -2.19 -3.39 -6.22
C ILE A 3 -3.69 -3.24 -6.49
N ALA A 4 -4.34 -4.34 -6.89
CA ALA A 4 -5.77 -4.47 -7.00
C ALA A 4 -6.34 -5.12 -5.73
N SER A 5 -7.17 -4.38 -4.99
CA SER A 5 -7.86 -4.85 -3.79
C SER A 5 -9.03 -3.93 -3.48
N ASN A 6 -10.07 -4.41 -2.81
CA ASN A 6 -11.12 -3.53 -2.31
C ASN A 6 -10.71 -2.96 -0.96
N TYR A 7 -10.49 -1.64 -0.90
CA TYR A 7 -10.23 -0.93 0.35
C TYR A 7 -11.25 0.18 0.55
N THR A 8 -12.00 0.11 1.65
CA THR A 8 -12.95 1.17 2.02
C THR A 8 -12.17 2.29 2.71
N THR A 9 -12.16 3.47 2.10
CA THR A 9 -11.39 4.62 2.60
C THR A 9 -12.00 5.13 3.92
N PRO A 10 -11.22 5.28 5.01
CA PRO A 10 -11.75 5.65 6.31
C PRO A 10 -12.45 7.02 6.35
N SER A 11 -12.07 7.95 5.47
CA SER A 11 -12.58 9.33 5.47
C SER A 11 -13.84 9.53 4.63
N THR A 12 -14.02 8.76 3.57
CA THR A 12 -15.11 8.97 2.59
C THR A 12 -16.03 7.76 2.44
N TRP A 13 -15.69 6.62 3.04
CA TRP A 13 -16.39 5.34 2.86
C TRP A 13 -16.49 4.88 1.40
N ALA A 14 -15.67 5.46 0.52
CA ALA A 14 -15.59 5.06 -0.87
C ALA A 14 -14.72 3.80 -0.99
N VAL A 15 -15.08 2.90 -1.89
CA VAL A 15 -14.27 1.72 -2.17
C VAL A 15 -13.25 2.07 -3.25
N ALA A 16 -11.99 2.15 -2.87
CA ALA A 16 -10.87 2.19 -3.80
C ALA A 16 -10.54 0.77 -4.25
N THR A 17 -10.27 0.59 -5.55
CA THR A 17 -9.97 -0.72 -6.13
C THR A 17 -8.56 -0.82 -6.72
N TYR A 18 -7.84 0.31 -6.81
CA TYR A 18 -6.54 0.38 -7.46
C TYR A 18 -5.57 1.24 -6.65
N HIS A 19 -4.46 0.66 -6.22
CA HIS A 19 -3.52 1.29 -5.29
C HIS A 19 -2.12 1.33 -5.89
N VAL A 20 -1.43 2.45 -5.71
CA VAL A 20 -0.11 2.68 -6.29
C VAL A 20 0.83 3.16 -5.19
N VAL A 21 1.97 2.49 -5.03
CA VAL A 21 3.08 3.01 -4.23
C VAL A 21 3.65 4.23 -4.96
N GLN A 22 3.47 5.41 -4.37
CA GLN A 22 3.89 6.70 -4.94
C GLN A 22 5.29 7.08 -4.49
N GLN A 23 5.63 6.78 -3.23
CA GLN A 23 6.92 7.09 -2.64
C GLN A 23 7.29 6.01 -1.63
N LEU A 24 8.59 5.76 -1.52
CA LEU A 24 9.19 4.97 -0.46
C LEU A 24 10.22 5.81 0.29
N THR A 25 10.27 5.65 1.60
CA THR A 25 11.27 6.27 2.46
C THR A 25 11.96 5.18 3.25
N LEU A 26 13.26 5.03 3.06
CA LEU A 26 14.10 4.05 3.73
C LEU A 26 14.90 4.75 4.81
N ASP A 27 14.65 4.41 6.06
CA ASP A 27 15.41 4.87 7.21
C ASP A 27 16.37 3.76 7.65
N TYR A 28 17.64 3.93 7.29
CA TYR A 28 18.70 2.99 7.63
C TYR A 28 19.14 3.05 9.09
N VAL A 29 18.80 4.11 9.83
CA VAL A 29 19.11 4.23 11.26
C VAL A 29 18.09 3.45 12.09
N SER A 30 16.80 3.61 11.79
CA SER A 30 15.73 2.88 12.48
C SER A 30 15.43 1.50 11.87
N GLY A 31 15.94 1.21 10.67
CA GLY A 31 15.68 -0.05 9.97
C GLY A 31 14.25 -0.15 9.40
N GLN A 32 13.62 1.00 9.14
CA GLN A 32 12.21 1.07 8.72
C GLN A 32 12.07 1.48 7.25
N CYS A 33 11.06 0.90 6.60
CA CYS A 33 10.60 1.32 5.28
C CYS A 33 9.20 1.91 5.41
N THR A 34 8.96 3.12 4.92
CA THR A 34 7.62 3.72 4.88
C THR A 34 7.16 3.87 3.43
N ALA A 35 6.00 3.30 3.12
CA ALA A 35 5.36 3.42 1.81
C ALA A 35 4.23 4.45 1.85
N THR A 36 4.31 5.45 0.98
CA THR A 36 3.18 6.33 0.67
C THR A 36 2.38 5.69 -0.46
N VAL A 37 1.16 5.26 -0.15
CA VAL A 37 0.28 4.57 -1.11
C VAL A 37 -0.90 5.47 -1.46
N GLY A 38 -1.04 5.75 -2.76
CA GLY A 38 -2.16 6.44 -3.34
C GLY A 38 -3.22 5.47 -3.82
N SER A 39 -4.46 5.66 -3.39
CA SER A 39 -5.61 4.82 -3.73
C SER A 39 -6.53 5.57 -4.70
N PHE A 40 -6.86 4.93 -5.81
CA PHE A 40 -7.77 5.41 -6.84
C PHE A 40 -9.07 4.63 -6.78
N LEU A 41 -10.14 5.27 -7.26
CA LEU A 41 -11.43 4.61 -7.41
C LEU A 41 -11.30 3.34 -8.27
N SER A 42 -10.55 3.43 -9.37
CA SER A 42 -10.29 2.33 -10.29
C SER A 42 -9.02 2.56 -11.13
N LYS A 43 -8.64 1.54 -11.91
CA LYS A 43 -7.55 1.64 -12.89
C LYS A 43 -7.83 2.73 -13.94
N GLU A 44 -9.06 2.79 -14.44
CA GLU A 44 -9.50 3.78 -15.43
C GLU A 44 -9.38 5.20 -14.88
N ALA A 45 -9.71 5.41 -13.61
CA ALA A 45 -9.56 6.71 -12.97
C ALA A 45 -8.08 7.15 -12.92
N LYS A 46 -7.17 6.23 -12.57
CA LYS A 46 -5.73 6.50 -12.60
C LYS A 46 -5.24 6.79 -14.02
N ASP A 47 -5.66 5.99 -15.00
CA ASP A 47 -5.19 6.14 -16.38
C ASP A 47 -5.75 7.41 -17.06
N ALA A 48 -6.92 7.88 -16.62
CA ALA A 48 -7.50 9.17 -16.99
C ALA A 48 -6.86 10.38 -16.26
N GLY A 49 -5.78 10.17 -15.50
CA GLY A 49 -5.06 11.23 -14.79
C GLY A 49 -5.82 11.86 -13.64
N LYS A 50 -6.78 11.15 -13.04
CA LYS A 50 -7.52 11.64 -11.87
C LYS A 50 -6.65 11.60 -10.61
N PHE A 51 -7.01 12.39 -9.61
CA PHE A 51 -6.36 12.35 -8.31
C PHE A 51 -6.69 11.08 -7.54
N THR A 52 -5.83 10.74 -6.58
CA THR A 52 -6.13 9.69 -5.60
C THR A 52 -7.30 10.14 -4.73
N ILE A 53 -8.19 9.21 -4.41
CA ILE A 53 -9.31 9.47 -3.49
C ILE A 53 -8.89 9.31 -2.03
N TYR A 54 -7.76 8.64 -1.79
CA TYR A 54 -7.15 8.51 -0.48
C TYR A 54 -5.65 8.26 -0.60
N THR A 55 -4.87 8.87 0.28
CA THR A 55 -3.42 8.64 0.38
C THR A 55 -3.09 8.34 1.83
N GLN A 56 -2.26 7.33 2.07
CA GLN A 56 -1.81 6.95 3.40
C GLN A 56 -0.34 6.58 3.40
N GLN A 57 0.30 6.76 4.56
CA GLN A 57 1.63 6.26 4.85
C GLN A 57 1.51 4.99 5.67
N ILE A 58 2.20 3.95 5.21
CA ILE A 58 2.21 2.63 5.84
C ILE A 58 3.66 2.30 6.18
N VAL A 59 3.93 2.10 7.46
CA VAL A 59 5.24 1.64 7.92
C VAL A 59 5.30 0.13 7.69
N LEU A 60 6.32 -0.31 6.95
CA LEU A 60 6.65 -1.70 6.69
C LEU A 60 7.80 -2.10 7.61
N GLU A 61 7.69 -3.27 8.22
CA GLU A 61 8.73 -3.78 9.10
C GLU A 61 9.93 -4.26 8.28
N GLY A 62 11.08 -3.66 8.56
CA GLY A 62 12.35 -3.99 7.91
C GLY A 62 12.66 -3.16 6.67
N LEU A 63 13.83 -3.47 6.11
CA LEU A 63 14.36 -2.87 4.89
C LEU A 63 14.39 -3.90 3.77
N PRO A 64 14.28 -3.46 2.50
CA PRO A 64 14.54 -4.34 1.37
C PRO A 64 15.98 -4.90 1.45
N ALA A 65 16.18 -6.12 0.97
CA ALA A 65 17.51 -6.69 0.84
C ALA A 65 18.40 -5.79 -0.06
N ALA A 66 19.71 -5.79 0.18
CA ALA A 66 20.66 -4.85 -0.44
C ALA A 66 20.63 -4.79 -1.99
N ASN A 67 20.11 -5.83 -2.66
CA ASN A 67 20.00 -5.91 -4.13
C ASN A 67 18.54 -6.08 -4.62
N ALA A 68 17.55 -5.95 -3.74
CA ALA A 68 16.13 -6.03 -4.12
C ALA A 68 15.63 -4.66 -4.58
N ASP A 69 14.69 -4.65 -5.54
CA ASP A 69 13.94 -3.44 -5.87
C ASP A 69 13.08 -3.03 -4.65
N PRO A 70 13.31 -1.85 -4.05
CA PRO A 70 12.53 -1.38 -2.90
C PRO A 70 11.03 -1.31 -3.20
N LYS A 71 10.67 -1.00 -4.45
CA LYS A 71 9.28 -0.91 -4.87
C LYS A 71 8.61 -2.27 -4.92
N ALA A 72 9.24 -3.24 -5.57
CA ALA A 72 8.76 -4.61 -5.59
C ALA A 72 8.68 -5.23 -4.18
N TYR A 73 9.66 -4.94 -3.32
CA TYR A 73 9.61 -5.33 -1.90
C TYR A 73 8.37 -4.76 -1.21
N ALA A 74 8.16 -3.44 -1.28
CA ALA A 74 7.03 -2.81 -0.63
C ALA A 74 5.68 -3.36 -1.12
N GLU A 75 5.53 -3.51 -2.43
CA GLU A 75 4.31 -4.07 -3.04
C GLU A 75 4.04 -5.51 -2.58
N GLY A 76 5.08 -6.35 -2.54
CA GLY A 76 4.99 -7.73 -2.06
C GLY A 76 4.55 -7.81 -0.60
N VAL A 77 5.20 -7.06 0.28
CA VAL A 77 4.83 -7.09 1.69
C VAL A 77 3.41 -6.49 1.88
N LEU A 78 3.01 -5.48 1.09
CA LEU A 78 1.69 -4.80 1.21
C LEU A 78 0.49 -5.72 0.95
N VAL A 79 0.68 -6.79 0.18
CA VAL A 79 -0.37 -7.77 -0.12
C VAL A 79 -0.34 -9.01 0.78
N GLU A 80 0.63 -9.11 1.69
CA GLU A 80 0.70 -10.22 2.65
C GLU A 80 -0.58 -10.34 3.47
N ALA A 81 -0.99 -11.59 3.71
CA ALA A 81 -2.18 -11.87 4.50
C ALA A 81 -2.02 -11.35 5.93
N GLN A 82 -3.08 -10.76 6.47
CA GLN A 82 -3.13 -10.43 7.89
C GLN A 82 -3.13 -11.72 8.71
N PRO A 83 -2.20 -11.90 9.66
CA PRO A 83 -2.25 -13.03 10.58
C PRO A 83 -3.56 -13.02 11.38
N ALA A 84 -4.12 -14.21 11.66
CA ALA A 84 -5.42 -14.35 12.32
C ALA A 84 -5.47 -13.67 13.71
N ASP A 85 -4.33 -13.58 14.39
CA ASP A 85 -4.22 -13.07 15.76
C ASP A 85 -3.88 -11.57 15.82
N VAL A 86 -3.73 -10.90 14.67
CA VAL A 86 -3.41 -9.47 14.61
C VAL A 86 -4.68 -8.68 14.33
N THR A 87 -5.03 -7.74 15.21
CA THR A 87 -6.05 -6.72 14.95
C THR A 87 -5.41 -5.44 14.45
N SER A 88 -5.85 -4.98 13.29
CA SER A 88 -5.30 -3.79 12.65
C SER A 88 -6.08 -2.52 12.99
N PRO A 89 -5.41 -1.40 13.29
CA PRO A 89 -6.09 -0.12 13.47
C PRO A 89 -6.72 0.37 12.16
N PRO A 90 -7.72 1.27 12.20
CA PRO A 90 -8.33 1.83 10.98
C PRO A 90 -7.40 2.77 10.20
N TYR A 91 -6.33 3.26 10.82
CA TYR A 91 -5.35 4.18 10.21
C TYR A 91 -3.94 3.64 10.37
N ALA A 92 -3.05 3.95 9.42
CA ALA A 92 -1.69 3.41 9.35
C ALA A 92 -1.68 1.86 9.39
N ASN A 93 -2.70 1.24 8.80
CA ASN A 93 -2.88 -0.20 8.79
C ASN A 93 -1.90 -0.86 7.82
N ARG A 94 -0.96 -1.66 8.35
CA ARG A 94 -0.04 -2.46 7.54
C ARG A 94 -0.75 -3.41 6.58
N TYR A 95 -1.91 -3.90 6.96
CA TYR A 95 -2.70 -4.90 6.25
C TYR A 95 -3.86 -4.29 5.46
N ALA A 96 -3.81 -2.98 5.16
CA ALA A 96 -4.85 -2.29 4.38
C ALA A 96 -5.13 -2.95 3.03
N PHE A 97 -4.14 -3.63 2.43
CA PHE A 97 -4.23 -4.29 1.13
C PHE A 97 -3.96 -5.80 1.21
N ALA A 98 -4.09 -6.40 2.39
CA ALA A 98 -3.84 -7.81 2.61
C ALA A 98 -4.72 -8.69 1.70
N GLY A 99 -4.11 -9.67 1.03
CA GLY A 99 -4.79 -10.51 0.04
C GLY A 99 -5.07 -9.83 -1.31
N GLY A 100 -4.57 -8.60 -1.51
CA GLY A 100 -4.60 -7.92 -2.79
C GLY A 100 -3.76 -8.63 -3.86
N THR A 101 -4.01 -8.30 -5.12
CA THR A 101 -3.25 -8.84 -6.26
C THR A 101 -2.37 -7.74 -6.85
N ILE A 102 -1.09 -8.01 -7.04
CA ILE A 102 -0.20 -7.11 -7.77
C ILE A 102 -0.51 -7.24 -9.27
N VAL A 103 -0.80 -6.11 -9.92
CA VAL A 103 -1.24 -6.03 -11.32
C VAL A 103 -0.33 -5.09 -12.13
N GLU A 104 -0.22 -5.32 -13.45
CA GLU A 104 0.52 -4.45 -14.37
C GLU A 104 -0.24 -3.16 -14.74
#